data_AF-A0A7Y2IF18-F1
#
_entry.id   AF-A0A7Y2IF18-F1
#
_cell.length_a   1.000
_cell.length_b   1.000
_cell.length_c   1.000
_cell.angle_alpha   90.00
_cell.angle_beta   90.00
_cell.angle_gamma   90.00
#
_symmetry.space_group_name_H-M   'P 1'
#
loop_
_entity.id
_entity.type
_entity.pdbx_description
1 polymer ?
#
loop_
_entity_poly.entity_id
_entity_poly.type
_entity_poly.pdbx_seq_one_letter_code
_entity_poly.pdbx_strand_id
1 'polypeptide(L)'
;MAVKALMRAGDVPGLPVVCIDSGEDVAEIRDVIYDGAEHKLHGFTLNKRGLLAGRLKQVLLIENCTAIGADAVMINTVANLTAQEEAGDVVSPKNAVHVIGNRVMSANGSDLGEIIGVVIETDGEPSAVGYEVKKADSKETRFIPITEQMTISGENLLVPAELEPFITNDLAGFGASVATYRSGQLRGE
;
A
#
# COMPACT_ATOMS: atom_id res chain seq x y z
N MET A 1 -21.89 -7.24 -5.81
CA MET A 1 -20.44 -6.98 -5.79
C MET A 1 -20.20 -5.99 -4.66
N ALA A 2 -19.52 -6.37 -3.58
CA ALA A 2 -19.16 -5.42 -2.54
C ALA A 2 -18.14 -4.43 -3.14
N VAL A 3 -18.39 -3.14 -2.98
CA VAL A 3 -17.42 -2.10 -3.36
C VAL A 3 -16.33 -2.14 -2.30
N LYS A 4 -15.13 -2.58 -2.68
CA LYS A 4 -13.99 -2.58 -1.77
C LYS A 4 -13.48 -1.16 -1.58
N ALA A 5 -13.22 -0.75 -0.34
CA ALA A 5 -12.64 0.55 -0.04
C ALA A 5 -11.17 0.56 -0.45
N LEU A 6 -10.80 1.53 -1.29
CA LEU A 6 -9.44 1.74 -1.77
C LEU A 6 -8.98 3.15 -1.43
N MET A 7 -7.71 3.30 -1.10
CA MET A 7 -7.07 4.59 -0.95
C MET A 7 -5.61 4.56 -1.44
N ARG A 8 -5.01 5.73 -1.63
CA ARG A 8 -3.57 5.80 -1.90
C ARG A 8 -2.82 5.67 -0.59
N ALA A 9 -1.71 4.94 -0.61
CA ALA A 9 -0.80 4.86 0.53
C ALA A 9 -0.31 6.26 0.97
N GLY A 10 -0.17 7.20 0.02
CA GLY A 10 0.21 8.59 0.31
C GLY A 10 -0.86 9.40 1.05
N ASP A 11 -2.10 8.93 1.12
CA ASP A 11 -3.19 9.58 1.86
C ASP A 11 -3.23 9.15 3.35
N VAL A 12 -2.41 8.15 3.75
CA VAL A 12 -2.39 7.60 5.12
C VAL A 12 -1.52 8.41 6.10
N PRO A 13 -0.34 8.94 5.72
CA PRO A 13 0.44 9.82 6.59
C PRO A 13 -0.36 11.02 7.12
N GLY A 14 -0.21 11.29 8.42
CA GLY A 14 -0.95 12.34 9.14
C GLY A 14 -2.25 11.87 9.78
N LEU A 15 -2.75 10.67 9.45
CA LEU A 15 -3.92 10.12 10.14
C LEU A 15 -3.58 9.78 11.61
N PRO A 16 -4.48 10.09 12.57
CA PRO A 16 -4.34 9.64 13.94
C PRO A 16 -4.50 8.13 14.05
N VAL A 17 -3.82 7.53 15.02
CA VAL A 17 -4.00 6.13 15.43
C VAL A 17 -4.86 6.13 16.67
N VAL A 18 -6.06 5.57 16.56
CA VAL A 18 -7.09 5.59 17.61
C VAL A 18 -7.33 4.20 18.17
N CYS A 19 -7.30 4.08 19.49
CA CYS A 19 -7.63 2.86 20.21
C CYS A 19 -9.15 2.70 20.33
N ILE A 20 -9.67 1.52 19.99
CA ILE A 20 -11.10 1.21 20.11
C ILE A 20 -11.51 1.08 21.58
N ASP A 21 -10.66 0.48 22.42
CA ASP A 21 -10.97 0.23 23.83
C ASP A 21 -11.07 1.50 24.67
N SER A 22 -10.23 2.50 24.40
CA SER A 22 -10.17 3.75 25.15
C SER A 22 -10.76 4.95 24.42
N GLY A 23 -10.87 4.89 23.08
CA GLY A 23 -11.19 6.04 22.24
C GLY A 23 -10.06 7.08 22.14
N GLU A 24 -8.88 6.78 22.67
CA GLU A 24 -7.75 7.71 22.68
C GLU A 24 -6.98 7.69 21.36
N ASP A 25 -6.55 8.89 20.95
CA ASP A 25 -5.60 9.11 19.87
C ASP A 25 -4.17 8.97 20.42
N VAL A 26 -3.56 7.82 20.16
CA VAL A 26 -2.31 7.38 20.82
C VAL A 26 -1.05 7.72 20.02
N ALA A 27 -1.18 7.92 18.71
CA ALA A 27 -0.06 8.19 17.81
C ALA A 27 -0.56 8.81 16.50
N GLU A 28 0.36 9.20 15.63
CA GLU A 28 0.04 9.66 14.28
C GLU A 28 0.85 8.86 13.26
N ILE A 29 0.23 8.48 12.15
CA ILE A 29 0.94 7.81 11.07
C ILE A 29 1.97 8.76 10.46
N ARG A 30 3.23 8.36 10.47
CA ARG A 30 4.31 9.11 9.85
C ARG A 30 4.53 8.69 8.40
N ASP A 31 4.63 7.40 8.18
CA ASP A 31 4.99 6.84 6.87
C ASP A 31 4.53 5.39 6.74
N VAL A 32 4.33 4.96 5.50
CA VAL A 32 3.94 3.60 5.13
C VAL A 32 5.19 2.72 5.01
N ILE A 33 5.09 1.50 5.52
CA ILE A 33 6.15 0.49 5.44
C ILE A 33 5.72 -0.51 4.38
N TYR A 34 6.25 -0.32 3.18
CA TYR A 34 5.95 -1.14 2.01
C TYR A 34 7.24 -1.74 1.46
N ASP A 35 7.23 -3.05 1.19
CA ASP A 35 8.31 -3.72 0.48
C ASP A 35 7.93 -3.91 -0.98
N GLY A 36 8.69 -3.26 -1.86
CA GLY A 36 8.58 -3.42 -3.29
C GLY A 36 8.94 -4.81 -3.80
N ALA A 37 9.83 -5.56 -3.15
CA ALA A 37 10.21 -6.89 -3.60
C ALA A 37 9.08 -7.91 -3.42
N GLU A 38 8.43 -7.89 -2.26
CA GLU A 38 7.29 -8.76 -1.93
C GLU A 38 5.94 -8.18 -2.36
N HIS A 39 5.93 -6.93 -2.85
CA HIS A 39 4.73 -6.14 -3.13
C HIS A 39 3.77 -6.06 -1.93
N LYS A 40 4.35 -5.93 -0.72
CA LYS A 40 3.65 -6.15 0.54
C LYS A 40 3.64 -4.93 1.43
N LEU A 41 2.46 -4.65 2.00
CA LEU A 41 2.29 -3.68 3.06
C LEU A 41 2.61 -4.35 4.40
N HIS A 42 3.60 -3.86 5.13
CA HIS A 42 3.99 -4.39 6.44
C HIS A 42 3.42 -3.58 7.61
N GLY A 43 3.07 -2.31 7.38
CA GLY A 43 2.49 -1.46 8.41
C GLY A 43 2.91 -0.01 8.28
N PHE A 44 3.10 0.65 9.43
CA PHE A 44 3.30 2.09 9.51
C PHE A 44 4.34 2.47 10.56
N THR A 45 5.15 3.48 10.23
CA THR A 45 5.97 4.17 11.23
C THR A 45 5.17 5.30 11.85
N LEU A 46 5.47 5.64 13.11
CA LEU A 46 4.63 6.52 13.90
C LEU A 46 5.36 7.78 14.39
N ASN A 47 4.61 8.87 14.53
CA ASN A 47 4.96 10.05 15.31
C ASN A 47 4.24 10.01 16.66
N LYS A 48 4.84 10.65 17.67
CA LYS A 48 4.11 10.99 18.90
C LYS A 48 3.04 12.04 18.59
N ARG A 49 2.11 12.29 19.52
CA ARG A 49 1.13 13.39 19.42
C ARG A 49 1.66 14.71 20.02
N GLY A 50 1.24 15.83 19.44
CA GLY A 50 1.51 17.19 19.95
C GLY A 50 2.41 18.07 19.05
N LEU A 51 2.44 19.39 19.32
CA LEU A 51 3.00 20.43 18.42
C LEU A 51 4.53 20.38 18.17
N LEU A 52 5.24 19.46 18.83
CA LEU A 52 6.70 19.23 18.70
C LEU A 52 7.04 17.74 18.76
N ALA A 53 6.08 16.91 18.36
CA ALA A 53 6.15 15.49 18.60
C ALA A 53 7.08 14.80 17.61
N GLY A 54 8.21 14.32 18.13
CA GLY A 54 9.18 13.56 17.35
C GLY A 54 8.70 12.13 17.03
N ARG A 55 9.57 11.39 16.36
CA ARG A 55 9.33 9.98 16.00
C ARG A 55 9.00 9.15 17.25
N LEU A 56 7.98 8.32 17.15
CA LEU A 56 7.73 7.27 18.11
C LEU A 56 8.68 6.10 17.82
N LYS A 57 9.20 5.44 18.86
CA LYS A 57 10.06 4.26 18.72
C LYS A 57 9.25 2.96 18.57
N GLN A 58 7.98 3.11 18.20
CA GLN A 58 7.06 2.03 17.94
C GLN A 58 6.53 2.16 16.51
N VAL A 59 6.07 1.04 15.99
CA VAL A 59 5.46 0.88 14.67
C VAL A 59 4.10 0.22 14.85
N LEU A 60 3.21 0.44 13.89
CA LEU A 60 1.97 -0.31 13.79
C LEU A 60 2.13 -1.35 12.68
N LEU A 61 2.20 -2.62 13.06
CA LEU A 61 2.21 -3.72 12.08
C LEU A 61 0.83 -3.88 11.45
N ILE A 62 0.79 -4.31 10.19
CA ILE A 62 -0.48 -4.36 9.45
C ILE A 62 -1.47 -5.36 10.04
N GLU A 63 -0.98 -6.48 10.58
CA GLU A 63 -1.80 -7.48 11.27
C GLU A 63 -2.43 -6.97 12.56
N ASN A 64 -1.87 -5.90 13.12
CA ASN A 64 -2.36 -5.23 14.32
C ASN A 64 -3.30 -4.06 13.99
N CYS A 65 -3.46 -3.72 12.71
CA CYS A 65 -4.37 -2.69 12.22
C CYS A 65 -5.78 -3.28 12.06
N THR A 66 -6.75 -2.69 12.77
CA THR A 66 -8.14 -3.14 12.70
C THR A 66 -8.88 -2.54 11.51
N ALA A 67 -8.64 -1.26 11.20
CA ALA A 67 -9.23 -0.59 10.06
C ALA A 67 -8.42 0.65 9.66
N ILE A 68 -8.48 1.01 8.37
CA ILE A 68 -7.95 2.28 7.86
C ILE A 68 -9.11 3.06 7.24
N GLY A 69 -9.54 4.11 7.93
CA GLY A 69 -10.57 5.03 7.45
C GLY A 69 -9.97 6.26 6.78
N ALA A 70 -10.85 7.12 6.26
CA ALA A 70 -10.45 8.41 5.69
C ALA A 70 -9.85 9.38 6.73
N ASP A 71 -10.24 9.22 8.00
CA ASP A 71 -9.91 10.17 9.06
C ASP A 71 -9.05 9.58 10.19
N ALA A 72 -8.87 8.26 10.25
CA ALA A 72 -8.13 7.59 11.31
C ALA A 72 -7.72 6.15 10.95
N VAL A 73 -6.64 5.68 11.58
CA VAL A 73 -6.27 4.27 11.65
C VAL A 73 -6.69 3.70 12.99
N MET A 74 -7.46 2.62 12.99
CA MET A 74 -8.04 2.03 14.20
C MET A 74 -7.23 0.82 14.66
N ILE A 75 -6.96 0.74 15.96
CA ILE A 75 -6.35 -0.42 16.63
C ILE A 75 -7.21 -0.82 17.82
N ASN A 76 -7.15 -2.08 18.25
CA ASN A 76 -7.94 -2.54 19.40
C ASN A 76 -7.49 -1.87 20.70
N THR A 77 -6.17 -1.85 20.95
CA THR A 77 -5.57 -1.30 22.16
C THR A 77 -4.16 -0.77 21.90
N VAL A 78 -3.64 0.10 22.77
CA VAL A 78 -2.28 0.66 22.65
C VAL A 78 -1.19 -0.42 22.71
N ALA A 79 -1.48 -1.56 23.33
CA ALA A 79 -0.57 -2.71 23.36
C ALA A 79 -0.34 -3.35 21.98
N ASN A 80 -1.14 -3.00 20.95
CA ASN A 80 -0.91 -3.43 19.57
C ASN A 80 0.25 -2.66 18.87
N LEU A 81 0.82 -1.64 19.51
CA LEU A 81 1.98 -0.93 18.99
C LEU A 81 3.27 -1.69 19.34
N THR A 82 4.02 -2.10 18.32
CA THR A 82 5.23 -2.92 18.47
C THR A 82 6.46 -2.03 18.60
N ALA A 83 7.38 -2.34 19.51
CA ALA A 83 8.66 -1.62 19.55
C ALA A 83 9.44 -1.84 18.25
N GLN A 84 10.08 -0.81 17.72
CA GLN A 84 10.76 -0.90 16.41
C GLN A 84 11.87 -1.98 16.40
N GLU A 85 12.51 -2.23 17.53
CA GLU A 85 13.52 -3.27 17.71
C GLU A 85 12.96 -4.69 17.74
N GLU A 86 11.68 -4.86 18.10
CA GLU A 86 10.97 -6.14 18.12
C GLU A 86 10.34 -6.48 16.77
N ALA A 87 10.06 -5.46 15.95
CA ALA A 87 9.43 -5.59 14.65
C ALA A 87 10.31 -6.29 13.58
N GLY A 88 11.60 -6.53 13.89
CA GLY A 88 12.53 -7.23 13.01
C GLY A 88 12.92 -6.45 11.75
N ASP A 89 13.64 -7.12 10.85
CA ASP A 89 14.19 -6.50 9.63
C ASP A 89 13.12 -6.14 8.59
N VAL A 90 11.96 -6.80 8.65
CA VAL A 90 10.81 -6.62 7.75
C VAL A 90 10.28 -5.18 7.80
N VAL A 91 10.50 -4.48 8.92
CA VAL A 91 9.95 -3.17 9.20
C VAL A 91 11.03 -2.07 9.14
N SER A 92 12.26 -2.44 8.77
CA SER A 92 13.37 -1.53 8.57
C SER A 92 13.30 -0.89 7.18
N PRO A 93 13.07 0.43 7.06
CA PRO A 93 13.05 1.10 5.76
C PRO A 93 14.37 0.98 4.98
N LYS A 94 15.47 0.59 5.65
CA LYS A 94 16.78 0.39 5.02
C LYS A 94 16.84 -0.89 4.17
N ASN A 95 15.97 -1.85 4.43
CA ASN A 95 15.96 -3.14 3.77
C ASN A 95 14.83 -3.27 2.73
N ALA A 96 13.84 -2.38 2.78
CA ALA A 96 12.72 -2.38 1.84
C ALA A 96 13.20 -1.98 0.44
N VAL A 97 12.79 -2.73 -0.58
CA VAL A 97 13.03 -2.33 -1.96
C VAL A 97 12.08 -1.19 -2.32
N HIS A 98 12.62 -0.02 -2.62
CA HIS A 98 11.84 1.11 -3.09
C HIS A 98 11.40 0.91 -4.55
N VAL A 99 10.11 1.13 -4.83
CA VAL A 99 9.52 1.01 -6.17
C VAL A 99 9.02 2.32 -6.75
N ILE A 100 8.83 3.35 -5.92
CA ILE A 100 8.43 4.66 -6.40
C ILE A 100 9.55 5.22 -7.29
N GLY A 101 9.19 5.70 -8.48
CA GLY A 101 10.12 6.14 -9.52
C GLY A 101 10.54 5.03 -10.51
N ASN A 102 10.23 3.76 -10.23
CA ASN A 102 10.54 2.70 -11.19
C ASN A 102 9.64 2.82 -12.43
N ARG A 103 10.21 2.49 -13.60
CA ARG A 103 9.46 2.37 -14.85
C ARG A 103 8.69 1.07 -14.88
N VAL A 104 7.44 1.13 -15.31
CA VAL A 104 6.61 -0.06 -15.51
C VAL A 104 6.67 -0.47 -16.96
N MET A 105 7.17 -1.67 -17.23
CA MET A 105 7.25 -2.22 -18.58
C MET A 105 6.46 -3.52 -18.66
N SER A 106 5.65 -3.69 -19.71
CA SER A 106 5.01 -4.97 -19.94
C SER A 106 5.98 -5.97 -20.59
N ALA A 107 5.72 -7.27 -20.43
CA ALA A 107 6.54 -8.35 -20.99
C ALA A 107 6.63 -8.32 -22.53
N ASN A 108 5.73 -7.59 -23.22
CA ASN A 108 5.77 -7.37 -24.66
C ASN A 108 6.65 -6.15 -25.08
N GLY A 109 7.23 -5.44 -24.11
CA GLY A 109 8.11 -4.30 -24.33
C GLY A 109 7.42 -2.93 -24.30
N SER A 110 6.15 -2.85 -23.90
CA SER A 110 5.45 -1.56 -23.80
C SER A 110 5.80 -0.81 -22.51
N ASP A 111 6.13 0.47 -22.63
CA ASP A 111 6.29 1.38 -21.48
C ASP A 111 4.91 1.84 -20.99
N LEU A 112 4.59 1.53 -19.74
CA LEU A 112 3.33 1.86 -19.10
C LEU A 112 3.42 3.13 -18.24
N GLY A 113 4.62 3.65 -17.98
CA GLY A 113 4.87 4.86 -17.21
C GLY A 113 5.74 4.63 -15.98
N GLU A 114 5.64 5.55 -15.01
CA GLU A 114 6.43 5.57 -13.78
C GLU A 114 5.55 5.38 -12.55
N ILE A 115 5.98 4.55 -11.60
CA ILE A 115 5.26 4.35 -10.34
C ILE A 115 5.35 5.62 -9.49
N ILE A 116 4.21 6.23 -9.21
CA ILE A 116 4.10 7.42 -8.34
C ILE A 116 3.43 7.13 -7.00
N GLY A 117 2.86 5.93 -6.83
CA GLY A 117 2.19 5.55 -5.58
C GLY A 117 1.82 4.08 -5.51
N VAL A 118 1.37 3.68 -4.32
CA VAL A 118 0.80 2.37 -4.02
C VAL A 118 -0.66 2.55 -3.65
N VAL A 119 -1.52 1.63 -4.08
CA VAL A 119 -2.93 1.57 -3.72
C VAL A 119 -3.15 0.52 -2.66
N ILE A 120 -3.85 0.88 -1.59
CA ILE A 120 -4.18 0.02 -0.46
C ILE A 120 -5.68 -0.28 -0.50
N GLU A 121 -6.03 -1.55 -0.33
CA GLU A 121 -7.37 -1.98 0.01
C GLU A 121 -7.53 -1.93 1.53
N THR A 122 -8.59 -1.28 2.02
CA THR A 122 -8.79 -1.01 3.45
C THR A 122 -10.04 -1.67 4.04
N ASP A 123 -10.87 -2.28 3.19
CA ASP A 123 -12.01 -3.10 3.62
C ASP A 123 -11.54 -4.53 3.94
N GLY A 124 -11.61 -4.93 5.21
CA GLY A 124 -11.03 -6.19 5.69
C GLY A 124 -9.58 -6.04 6.17
N GLU A 125 -8.74 -7.04 5.91
CA GLU A 125 -7.32 -7.00 6.25
C GLU A 125 -6.58 -6.07 5.27
N PRO A 126 -6.04 -4.92 5.75
CA PRO A 126 -5.51 -3.94 4.83
C PRO A 126 -4.27 -4.47 4.09
N SER A 127 -4.22 -4.27 2.79
CA SER A 127 -3.13 -4.79 1.95
C SER A 127 -2.86 -3.91 0.75
N ALA A 128 -1.63 -3.93 0.25
CA ALA A 128 -1.32 -3.33 -1.04
C ALA A 128 -1.93 -4.16 -2.17
N VAL A 129 -2.61 -3.49 -3.09
CA VAL A 129 -3.35 -4.17 -4.17
C VAL A 129 -3.02 -3.64 -5.56
N GLY A 130 -2.28 -2.54 -5.65
CA GLY A 130 -1.92 -1.93 -6.93
C GLY A 130 -0.85 -0.87 -6.86
N TYR A 131 -0.44 -0.44 -8.04
CA TYR A 131 0.39 0.74 -8.26
C TYR A 131 -0.42 1.85 -8.91
N GLU A 132 -0.15 3.08 -8.47
CA GLU A 132 -0.52 4.29 -9.19
C GLU A 132 0.65 4.69 -10.10
N VAL A 133 0.39 4.75 -11.40
CA VAL A 133 1.41 4.91 -12.44
C VAL A 133 1.10 6.14 -13.26
N LYS A 134 2.07 7.05 -13.36
CA LYS A 134 1.98 8.22 -14.23
C LYS A 134 2.50 7.86 -15.61
N LYS A 135 1.67 8.03 -16.63
CA LYS A 135 2.10 7.80 -18.01
C LYS A 135 3.15 8.84 -18.42
N ALA A 136 4.20 8.40 -19.12
CA ALA A 136 5.23 9.28 -19.66
C ALA A 136 4.62 10.40 -20.52
N ASP A 137 5.16 11.61 -20.39
CA ASP A 137 4.74 12.82 -21.10
C ASP A 137 3.24 13.17 -21.00
N SER A 138 2.57 12.66 -19.96
CA SER A 138 1.15 12.88 -19.72
C SER A 138 0.88 13.31 -18.27
N LYS A 139 -0.28 13.93 -18.08
CA LYS A 139 -0.89 14.14 -16.75
C LYS A 139 -1.80 12.98 -16.34
N GLU A 140 -1.96 11.99 -17.22
CA GLU A 140 -2.80 10.82 -17.01
C GLU A 140 -2.13 9.88 -16.00
N THR A 141 -2.91 9.51 -14.99
CA THR A 141 -2.57 8.48 -14.02
C THR A 141 -3.38 7.22 -14.32
N ARG A 142 -2.75 6.07 -14.14
CA ARG A 142 -3.35 4.75 -14.29
C ARG A 142 -3.09 3.88 -13.07
N PHE A 143 -3.97 2.93 -12.85
CA PHE A 143 -3.89 1.99 -11.74
C PHE A 143 -3.69 0.58 -12.29
N ILE A 144 -2.65 -0.08 -11.77
CA ILE A 144 -2.20 -1.40 -12.23
C ILE A 144 -2.30 -2.37 -11.05
N PRO A 145 -3.04 -3.50 -11.16
CA PRO A 145 -3.15 -4.46 -10.07
C PRO A 145 -1.81 -5.12 -9.77
N ILE A 146 -1.47 -5.32 -8.50
CA ILE A 146 -0.31 -6.13 -8.10
C ILE A 146 -0.59 -7.60 -8.43
N THR A 147 0.41 -8.31 -8.95
CA THR A 147 0.34 -9.74 -9.26
C THR A 147 1.64 -10.46 -8.88
N GLU A 148 1.57 -11.77 -8.62
CA GLU A 148 2.74 -12.58 -8.27
C GLU A 148 3.75 -12.73 -9.41
N GLN A 149 3.33 -12.47 -10.65
CA GLN A 149 4.17 -12.57 -11.85
C GLN A 149 4.95 -11.28 -12.12
N MET A 150 4.80 -10.25 -11.28
CA MET A 150 5.59 -9.04 -11.36
C MET A 150 7.03 -9.29 -10.90
N THR A 151 7.97 -8.55 -11.48
CA THR A 151 9.38 -8.67 -11.13
C THR A 151 10.07 -7.33 -11.21
N ILE A 152 10.94 -7.05 -10.23
CA ILE A 152 11.80 -5.87 -10.24
C ILE A 152 13.15 -6.23 -10.87
N SER A 153 13.57 -5.41 -11.85
CA SER A 153 14.88 -5.52 -12.49
C SER A 153 15.52 -4.13 -12.62
N GLY A 154 16.46 -3.84 -11.72
CA GLY A 154 17.02 -2.50 -11.56
C GLY A 154 15.93 -1.50 -11.21
N GLU A 155 15.77 -0.46 -12.03
CA GLU A 155 14.73 0.59 -11.88
C GLU A 155 13.47 0.28 -12.69
N ASN A 156 13.23 -0.98 -13.05
CA ASN A 156 12.06 -1.40 -13.82
C ASN A 156 11.20 -2.40 -13.04
N LEU A 157 9.89 -2.21 -13.08
CA LEU A 157 8.89 -3.21 -12.75
C LEU A 157 8.38 -3.85 -14.04
N LEU A 158 8.68 -5.12 -14.22
CA LEU A 158 8.14 -5.92 -15.31
C LEU A 158 6.76 -6.47 -14.93
N VAL A 159 5.79 -6.31 -15.83
CA VAL A 159 4.42 -6.81 -15.64
C VAL A 159 4.01 -7.74 -16.78
N PRO A 160 3.17 -8.76 -16.53
CA PRO A 160 2.64 -9.60 -17.59
C PRO A 160 1.80 -8.80 -18.59
N ALA A 161 1.83 -9.16 -19.88
CA ALA A 161 1.08 -8.46 -20.92
C ALA A 161 -0.45 -8.64 -20.76
N GLU A 162 -0.86 -9.78 -20.21
CA GLU A 162 -2.26 -10.09 -19.87
C GLU A 162 -2.85 -9.20 -18.77
N LEU A 163 -2.03 -8.38 -18.10
CA LEU A 163 -2.48 -7.41 -17.11
C LEU A 163 -3.06 -6.14 -17.75
N GLU A 164 -2.71 -5.84 -19.01
CA GLU A 164 -3.12 -4.60 -19.69
C GLU A 164 -4.64 -4.34 -19.68
N PRO A 165 -5.53 -5.35 -19.89
CA PRO A 165 -6.98 -5.17 -19.81
C PRO A 165 -7.51 -4.79 -18.42
N PHE A 166 -6.70 -4.99 -17.38
CA PHE A 166 -7.04 -4.69 -15.99
C PHE A 166 -6.52 -3.31 -15.55
N ILE A 167 -5.80 -2.60 -16.41
CA ILE A 167 -5.35 -1.24 -16.15
C ILE A 167 -6.52 -0.29 -16.26
N THR A 168 -6.67 0.58 -15.26
CA THR A 168 -7.78 1.55 -15.18
C THR A 168 -7.24 2.97 -14.97
N ASN A 169 -8.09 3.98 -15.14
CA ASN A 169 -7.75 5.40 -15.01
C ASN A 169 -8.34 6.07 -13.76
N ASP A 170 -9.11 5.33 -12.96
CA ASP A 170 -9.67 5.80 -11.69
C ASP A 170 -9.72 4.66 -10.65
N LEU A 171 -9.81 5.02 -9.37
CA LEU A 171 -9.84 4.05 -8.26
C LEU A 171 -11.13 3.22 -8.23
N ALA A 172 -12.25 3.73 -8.74
CA ALA A 172 -13.53 3.03 -8.68
C ALA A 172 -13.55 1.83 -9.65
N GLY A 173 -13.12 2.05 -10.88
CA GLY A 173 -12.88 1.01 -11.87
C GLY A 173 -11.76 0.08 -11.44
N PHE A 174 -10.72 0.61 -10.79
CA PHE A 174 -9.61 -0.18 -10.29
C PHE A 174 -10.04 -1.26 -9.29
N GLY A 175 -10.90 -0.92 -8.32
CA GLY A 175 -11.42 -1.90 -7.35
C GLY A 175 -12.19 -3.05 -7.99
N ALA A 176 -12.98 -2.77 -9.04
CA ALA A 176 -13.64 -3.81 -9.82
C ALA A 176 -12.63 -4.68 -10.58
N SER A 177 -11.61 -4.05 -11.17
CA SER A 177 -10.55 -4.72 -11.92
C SER A 177 -9.74 -5.70 -11.07
N VAL A 178 -9.32 -5.28 -9.86
CA VAL A 178 -8.63 -6.14 -8.89
C VAL A 178 -9.48 -7.38 -8.54
N ALA A 179 -10.78 -7.18 -8.28
CA ALA A 179 -11.68 -8.29 -7.98
C ALA A 179 -11.81 -9.27 -9.14
N THR A 180 -11.94 -8.76 -10.38
CA THR A 180 -12.01 -9.61 -11.58
C THR A 180 -10.71 -10.38 -11.79
N TYR A 181 -9.55 -9.72 -11.68
CA TYR A 181 -8.24 -10.35 -11.86
C TYR A 181 -8.05 -11.52 -10.87
N ARG A 182 -8.27 -11.28 -9.57
CA ARG A 182 -8.16 -12.31 -8.53
C ARG A 182 -9.11 -13.49 -8.78
N SER A 183 -10.34 -13.23 -9.23
CA SER A 183 -11.31 -14.29 -9.55
C SER A 183 -10.95 -15.13 -10.78
N GLY A 184 -10.21 -14.54 -11.73
CA GLY A 184 -9.73 -15.23 -12.92
C GLY A 184 -8.56 -16.16 -12.62
N GLN A 185 -7.65 -15.75 -11.73
CA GLN A 185 -6.52 -16.57 -11.27
C GLN A 185 -7.02 -17.82 -10.53
N LEU A 186 -7.99 -17.67 -9.61
CA LEU A 186 -8.60 -18.79 -8.86
C LEU A 186 -9.34 -19.82 -9.74
N ARG A 187 -9.58 -19.53 -11.02
CA ARG A 187 -10.22 -20.45 -11.97
C ARG A 187 -9.22 -21.13 -12.91
N GLY A 188 -7.96 -20.70 -12.89
CA GLY A 188 -6.86 -21.25 -13.70
C GLY A 188 -6.03 -22.32 -12.98
N GLU A 189 -6.32 -22.59 -11.70
CA GLU A 189 -5.80 -23.69 -10.88
C GLU A 189 -6.80 -24.87 -10.84
#